data_AF-A0A7S4E9G2-F1
#
_entry.id   AF-A0A7S4E9G2-F1
#
_cell.length_a   1.000
_cell.length_b   1.000
_cell.length_c   1.000
_cell.angle_alpha   90.00
_cell.angle_beta   90.00
_cell.angle_gamma   90.00
#
_symmetry.space_group_name_H-M   'P 1'
#
loop_
_entity.id
_entity.type
_entity.pdbx_description
1 polymer ?
#
loop_
_entity_poly.entity_id
_entity_poly.type
_entity_poly.pdbx_seq_one_letter_code
_entity_poly.pdbx_strand_id
1 'polypeptide(L)'
;GETDAIYRSSTGCPSLRNTPSAASASPGLAAMILTQCPCCAAPLPPTSAKQCSRCKTRYCGVACQKKHWEEGGHDKLCRKIRKGGGAEQYNANKKYTEAVAVAAEECAEDTKGQTCYICTQALHWKTKEGLVRM
;
A
#
# COMPACT_ATOMS: atom_id res chain seq x y z
N GLY A 1 48.17 -38.74 -17.86
CA GLY A 1 48.10 -37.32 -17.53
C GLY A 1 47.14 -36.68 -18.50
N GLU A 2 45.88 -36.54 -18.12
CA GLU A 2 45.36 -35.46 -17.27
C GLU A 2 45.44 -34.11 -17.99
N THR A 3 44.34 -33.75 -18.66
CA THR A 3 43.82 -32.39 -18.60
C THR A 3 42.32 -32.51 -18.30
N ASP A 4 42.03 -32.19 -17.05
CA ASP A 4 40.71 -32.18 -16.43
C ASP A 4 39.78 -31.13 -17.04
N ALA A 5 38.49 -31.48 -16.98
CA ALA A 5 37.30 -30.65 -16.76
C ALA A 5 37.53 -29.12 -16.67
N ILE A 6 36.70 -28.26 -17.27
CA ILE A 6 35.30 -28.04 -16.88
C ILE A 6 34.54 -27.46 -18.09
N TYR A 7 33.76 -28.29 -18.78
CA TYR A 7 32.61 -27.84 -19.57
C TYR A 7 31.44 -28.74 -19.20
N ARG A 8 30.63 -28.31 -18.24
CA ARG A 8 29.40 -29.01 -17.91
C ARG A 8 28.31 -28.07 -17.43
N SER A 9 27.22 -28.15 -18.18
CA SER A 9 25.84 -28.02 -17.72
C SER A 9 25.36 -26.66 -17.26
N SER A 10 24.86 -25.93 -18.26
CA SER A 10 23.56 -25.25 -18.19
C SER A 10 22.45 -26.19 -17.69
N THR A 11 22.36 -26.37 -16.38
CA THR A 11 21.12 -26.68 -15.66
C THR A 11 20.67 -25.36 -15.06
N GLY A 12 19.80 -24.61 -15.75
CA GLY A 12 18.38 -24.81 -15.56
C GLY A 12 17.98 -24.18 -14.23
N CYS A 13 17.46 -22.94 -14.27
CA CYS A 13 16.83 -22.30 -13.12
C CYS A 13 15.93 -23.34 -12.43
N PRO A 14 16.08 -23.62 -11.13
CA PRO A 14 15.12 -24.44 -10.42
C PRO A 14 13.79 -23.69 -10.50
N SER A 15 12.94 -24.18 -11.39
CA SER A 15 11.53 -23.83 -11.52
C SER A 15 10.95 -23.76 -10.11
N LEU A 16 10.63 -22.53 -9.69
CA LEU A 16 9.96 -22.27 -8.44
C LEU A 16 8.75 -23.19 -8.39
N ARG A 17 8.81 -24.09 -7.41
CA ARG A 17 7.81 -25.14 -7.21
C ARG A 17 6.45 -24.46 -7.17
N ASN A 18 5.61 -24.88 -8.12
CA ASN A 18 4.17 -24.72 -8.06
C ASN A 18 3.68 -25.34 -6.76
N THR A 19 3.71 -24.57 -5.67
CA THR A 19 2.85 -24.82 -4.52
C THR A 19 1.43 -24.56 -5.02
N PRO A 20 0.46 -25.47 -4.82
CA PRO A 20 -0.93 -25.13 -5.02
C PRO A 20 -1.23 -23.98 -4.05
N SER A 21 -1.27 -22.76 -4.60
CA SER A 21 -1.81 -21.61 -3.92
C SER A 21 -3.20 -22.04 -3.48
N ALA A 22 -3.37 -22.22 -2.16
CA ALA A 22 -4.68 -22.30 -1.57
C ALA A 22 -5.51 -21.25 -2.27
N ALA A 23 -6.62 -21.67 -2.88
CA ALA A 23 -7.59 -20.78 -3.47
C ALA A 23 -8.04 -19.84 -2.35
N SER A 24 -7.31 -18.73 -2.21
CA SER A 24 -7.68 -17.61 -1.38
C SER A 24 -8.95 -17.12 -2.03
N ALA A 25 -10.07 -17.46 -1.39
CA ALA A 25 -11.38 -16.95 -1.70
C ALA A 25 -11.22 -15.52 -2.19
N SER A 26 -11.65 -15.24 -3.43
CA SER A 26 -11.69 -13.88 -3.95
C SER A 26 -12.20 -13.00 -2.81
N PRO A 27 -11.44 -12.01 -2.31
CA PRO A 27 -11.91 -11.11 -1.27
C PRO A 27 -12.91 -10.14 -1.89
N GLY A 28 -13.96 -10.70 -2.52
CA GLY A 28 -15.00 -10.05 -3.28
C GLY A 28 -16.05 -9.45 -2.35
N LEU A 29 -15.58 -8.70 -1.36
CA LEU A 29 -16.19 -7.57 -0.66
C LEU A 29 -15.37 -7.35 0.63
N ALA A 30 -14.06 -7.10 0.51
CA ALA A 30 -13.39 -6.36 1.57
C ALA A 30 -14.26 -5.12 1.82
N ALA A 31 -14.78 -4.95 3.05
CA ALA A 31 -15.72 -3.90 3.39
C ALA A 31 -15.13 -2.53 3.02
N MET A 32 -15.48 -2.05 1.84
CA MET A 32 -15.01 -0.77 1.33
C MET A 32 -15.66 0.32 2.17
N ILE A 33 -14.94 1.40 2.44
CA ILE A 33 -15.46 2.53 3.23
C ILE A 33 -16.72 3.10 2.59
N LEU A 34 -16.87 2.98 1.27
CA LEU A 34 -18.07 3.43 0.55
C LEU A 34 -19.33 2.55 0.79
N THR A 35 -19.15 1.38 1.40
CA THR A 35 -20.24 0.44 1.74
C THR A 35 -20.66 0.50 3.19
N GLN A 36 -20.03 1.35 4.01
CA GLN A 36 -20.35 1.50 5.43
C GLN A 36 -20.44 2.98 5.82
N CYS A 37 -21.36 3.30 6.73
CA CYS A 37 -21.49 4.65 7.24
C CYS A 37 -20.33 4.95 8.20
N PRO A 38 -19.50 5.98 7.97
CA PRO A 38 -18.39 6.30 8.87
C PRO A 38 -18.85 6.80 10.26
N CYS A 39 -20.13 7.15 10.42
CA CYS A 39 -20.68 7.62 11.69
C CYS A 39 -21.21 6.48 12.59
N CYS A 40 -21.78 5.43 11.99
CA CYS A 40 -22.49 4.38 12.73
C CYS A 40 -22.18 2.96 12.27
N ALA A 41 -21.22 2.79 11.34
CA ALA A 41 -20.83 1.53 10.71
C ALA A 41 -21.94 0.76 9.98
N ALA A 42 -23.17 1.29 9.92
CA ALA A 42 -24.27 0.64 9.20
C ALA A 42 -23.94 0.47 7.71
N PRO A 43 -24.33 -0.65 7.08
CA PRO A 43 -24.12 -0.87 5.66
C PRO A 43 -24.89 0.16 4.83
N LEU A 44 -24.28 0.64 3.75
CA LEU A 44 -24.83 1.65 2.86
C LEU A 44 -25.24 1.02 1.52
N PRO A 45 -26.39 1.43 0.95
CA PRO A 45 -26.77 1.00 -0.39
C PRO A 45 -25.77 1.56 -1.40
N PRO A 46 -25.19 0.75 -2.31
CA PRO A 46 -24.03 1.12 -3.13
C PRO A 46 -24.26 2.32 -4.06
N THR A 47 -25.50 2.62 -4.44
CA THR A 47 -25.82 3.68 -5.43
C THR A 47 -26.66 4.83 -4.87
N SER A 48 -27.53 4.60 -3.88
CA SER A 48 -28.54 5.58 -3.44
C SER A 48 -28.23 6.34 -2.13
N ALA A 49 -27.16 5.99 -1.41
CA ALA A 49 -26.81 6.63 -0.15
C ALA A 49 -26.48 8.11 -0.34
N LYS A 50 -26.84 8.94 0.65
CA LYS A 50 -26.52 10.37 0.66
C LYS A 50 -25.00 10.54 0.76
N GLN A 51 -24.48 11.55 0.05
CA GLN A 51 -23.04 11.79 -0.03
C GLN A 51 -22.69 13.24 0.26
N CYS A 52 -21.51 13.44 0.84
CA CYS A 52 -20.91 14.76 0.97
C CYS A 52 -20.67 15.35 -0.41
N SER A 53 -21.20 16.55 -0.67
CA SER A 53 -21.10 17.20 -2.00
C SER A 53 -19.65 17.44 -2.44
N ARG A 54 -18.74 17.67 -1.48
CA ARG A 54 -17.34 18.04 -1.71
C ARG A 54 -16.42 16.85 -1.96
N CYS A 55 -16.46 15.83 -1.09
CA CYS A 55 -15.52 14.71 -1.11
C CYS A 55 -16.14 13.35 -1.44
N LYS A 56 -17.47 13.31 -1.65
CA LYS A 56 -18.26 12.13 -2.04
C LYS A 56 -18.28 10.98 -1.00
N THR A 57 -17.82 11.21 0.23
CA THR A 57 -18.04 10.27 1.35
C THR A 57 -19.53 10.02 1.55
N ARG A 58 -19.92 8.76 1.73
CA ARG A 58 -21.31 8.30 1.78
C ARG A 58 -21.78 8.09 3.22
N TYR A 59 -23.06 8.33 3.47
CA TYR A 59 -23.68 8.31 4.79
C TYR A 59 -25.06 7.69 4.74
N CYS A 60 -25.50 7.20 5.91
CA CYS A 60 -26.85 6.72 6.13
C CYS A 60 -27.89 7.81 5.80
N GLY A 61 -27.55 9.05 6.13
CA GLY A 61 -28.39 10.23 5.98
C GLY A 61 -27.70 11.48 6.53
N VAL A 62 -28.42 12.59 6.52
CA VAL A 62 -27.88 13.91 6.90
C VAL A 62 -27.50 13.98 8.38
N ALA A 63 -28.20 13.24 9.25
CA ALA A 63 -27.87 13.16 10.68
C ALA A 63 -26.48 12.55 10.91
N CYS A 64 -26.20 11.39 10.28
CA CYS A 64 -24.88 10.75 10.29
C CYS A 64 -23.79 11.69 9.74
N GLN A 65 -24.11 12.46 8.68
CA GLN A 65 -23.17 13.41 8.10
C GLN A 65 -22.81 14.54 9.07
N LYS A 66 -23.80 15.16 9.73
CA LYS A 66 -23.57 16.24 10.71
C LYS A 66 -22.79 15.76 11.91
N LYS A 67 -23.17 14.62 12.49
CA LYS A 67 -22.44 14.02 13.62
C LYS A 67 -20.99 13.70 13.26
N HIS A 68 -20.74 13.10 12.08
CA HIS A 68 -19.37 12.86 11.61
C HIS A 68 -18.62 14.17 11.29
N TRP A 69 -19.33 15.25 10.94
CA TRP A 69 -18.74 16.57 10.74
C TRP A 69 -18.24 17.19 12.05
N GLU A 70 -19.08 17.17 13.07
CA GLU A 70 -18.83 17.85 14.35
C GLU A 70 -17.96 17.02 15.30
N GLU A 71 -18.32 15.75 15.50
CA GLU A 71 -17.63 14.86 16.45
C GLU A 71 -16.53 14.03 15.76
N GLY A 72 -16.77 13.64 14.51
CA GLY A 72 -15.88 12.74 13.76
C GLY A 72 -14.74 13.44 13.02
N GLY A 73 -14.69 14.76 13.02
CA GLY A 73 -13.63 15.55 12.38
C GLY A 73 -13.67 15.52 10.85
N HIS A 74 -14.83 15.24 10.23
CA HIS A 74 -14.94 15.28 8.78
C HIS A 74 -14.66 16.69 8.23
N ASP A 75 -14.87 17.76 9.01
CA ASP A 75 -14.52 19.14 8.67
C ASP A 75 -13.06 19.30 8.21
N LYS A 76 -12.12 18.71 8.96
CA LYS A 76 -10.67 18.75 8.72
C LYS A 76 -10.25 17.75 7.65
N LEU A 77 -10.94 16.61 7.58
CA LEU A 77 -10.61 15.53 6.66
C LEU A 77 -11.17 15.74 5.24
N CYS A 78 -12.30 16.42 5.09
CA CYS A 78 -13.02 16.56 3.82
C CYS A 78 -12.13 17.05 2.68
N ARG A 79 -11.29 18.06 2.95
CA ARG A 79 -10.33 18.59 1.95
C ARG A 79 -9.27 17.56 1.57
N LYS A 80 -8.72 16.83 2.54
CA LYS A 80 -7.69 15.80 2.33
C LYS A 80 -8.25 14.63 1.52
N ILE A 81 -9.45 14.17 1.89
CA ILE A 81 -10.17 13.11 1.19
C ILE A 81 -10.41 13.51 -0.27
N ARG A 82 -10.93 14.72 -0.51
CA ARG A 82 -11.15 15.22 -1.88
C ARG A 82 -9.85 15.26 -2.69
N LYS A 83 -8.75 15.76 -2.10
CA LYS A 83 -7.44 15.84 -2.78
C LYS A 83 -6.86 14.44 -3.05
N GLY A 84 -7.10 13.50 -2.16
CA GLY A 84 -6.66 12.11 -2.28
C GLY A 84 -7.47 11.24 -3.23
N GLY A 85 -8.45 11.78 -3.96
CA GLY A 85 -9.26 11.00 -4.91
C GLY A 85 -10.51 10.35 -4.32
N GLY A 86 -10.93 10.74 -3.10
CA GLY A 86 -12.10 10.21 -2.42
C GLY A 86 -11.76 9.40 -1.16
N ALA A 87 -12.80 8.95 -0.45
CA ALA A 87 -12.66 8.31 0.86
C ALA A 87 -11.89 6.98 0.79
N GLU A 88 -12.17 6.17 -0.24
CA GLU A 88 -11.52 4.87 -0.43
C GLU A 88 -10.03 5.04 -0.74
N GLN A 89 -9.70 5.86 -1.74
CA GLN A 89 -8.32 6.10 -2.12
C GLN A 89 -7.51 6.74 -0.98
N TYR A 90 -8.11 7.69 -0.25
CA TYR A 90 -7.44 8.29 0.91
C TYR A 90 -7.09 7.24 1.98
N ASN A 91 -7.99 6.31 2.27
CA ASN A 91 -7.74 5.23 3.21
C ASN A 91 -6.71 4.23 2.69
N ALA A 92 -6.78 3.85 1.41
CA ALA A 92 -5.78 2.99 0.79
C ALA A 92 -4.37 3.61 0.87
N ASN A 93 -4.24 4.89 0.54
CA ASN A 93 -2.97 5.62 0.64
C ASN A 93 -2.44 5.67 2.09
N LYS A 94 -3.33 5.88 3.07
CA LYS A 94 -2.96 5.89 4.48
C LYS A 94 -2.42 4.52 4.91
N LYS A 95 -3.16 3.45 4.63
CA LYS A 95 -2.73 2.06 4.93
C LYS A 95 -1.44 1.70 4.22
N TYR A 96 -1.27 2.13 2.97
CA TYR A 96 -0.02 1.94 2.24
C TYR A 96 1.14 2.65 2.94
N THR A 97 0.95 3.90 3.37
CA THR A 97 2.00 4.65 4.09
C THR A 97 2.37 3.96 5.41
N GLU A 98 1.38 3.46 6.14
CA GLU A 98 1.59 2.68 7.37
C GLU A 98 2.37 1.38 7.08
N ALA A 99 1.98 0.64 6.04
CA ALA A 99 2.67 -0.59 5.63
C ALA A 99 4.11 -0.34 5.18
N VAL A 100 4.35 0.76 4.43
CA VAL A 100 5.70 1.17 4.02
C VAL A 100 6.55 1.52 5.24
N ALA A 101 5.99 2.20 6.24
CA ALA A 101 6.73 2.52 7.47
C ALA A 101 7.13 1.26 8.23
N VAL A 102 6.21 0.29 8.36
CA VAL A 102 6.51 -1.01 9.00
C VAL A 102 7.60 -1.76 8.23
N ALA A 103 7.48 -1.87 6.90
CA ALA A 103 8.48 -2.53 6.08
C ALA A 103 9.86 -1.83 6.11
N ALA A 104 9.87 -0.50 6.18
CA ALA A 104 11.09 0.27 6.30
C ALA A 104 11.81 0.02 7.64
N GLU A 105 11.06 -0.10 8.73
CA GLU A 105 11.62 -0.46 10.04
C GLU A 105 12.17 -1.90 10.05
N GLU A 106 11.45 -2.86 9.46
CA GLU A 106 11.92 -4.25 9.36
C GLU A 106 13.22 -4.37 8.54
N CYS A 107 13.34 -3.60 7.46
CA CYS A 107 14.54 -3.58 6.62
C CYS A 107 15.61 -2.57 7.08
N ALA A 108 15.45 -1.93 8.24
CA ALA A 108 16.36 -0.88 8.68
C ALA A 108 17.78 -1.41 8.96
N GLU A 109 17.90 -2.60 9.56
CA GLU A 109 19.21 -3.20 9.84
C GLU A 109 19.89 -3.72 8.56
N ASP A 110 19.13 -4.27 7.61
CA ASP A 110 19.66 -4.74 6.31
C ASP A 110 20.19 -3.59 5.44
N THR A 111 19.62 -2.39 5.62
CA THR A 111 20.01 -1.18 4.88
C THR A 111 21.03 -0.31 5.63
N LYS A 112 21.44 -0.72 6.83
CA LYS A 112 22.42 0.00 7.64
C LYS A 112 23.78 0.02 6.95
N GLY A 113 24.29 1.21 6.67
CA GLY A 113 25.53 1.41 5.92
C GLY A 113 25.40 1.18 4.41
N GLN A 114 24.22 0.84 3.91
CA GLN A 114 23.97 0.71 2.47
C GLN A 114 23.63 2.06 1.84
N THR A 115 24.23 2.36 0.69
CA THR A 115 23.97 3.58 -0.07
C THR A 115 23.32 3.24 -1.41
N CYS A 116 22.11 3.78 -1.64
CA CYS A 116 21.41 3.55 -2.90
C CYS A 116 22.08 4.34 -4.04
N TYR A 117 22.72 3.65 -4.98
CA TYR A 117 23.40 4.25 -6.15
C TYR A 117 22.50 5.13 -7.03
N ILE A 118 21.19 4.90 -7.01
CA ILE A 118 20.20 5.67 -7.80
C ILE A 118 19.81 6.98 -7.07
N CYS A 119 19.73 6.95 -5.73
CA CYS A 119 19.30 8.09 -4.92
C CYS A 119 20.47 8.95 -4.40
N THR A 120 21.72 8.52 -4.58
CA THR A 120 22.96 9.16 -4.08
C THR A 120 23.44 10.30 -4.97
N GLN A 121 22.63 11.34 -5.16
CA GLN A 121 23.05 12.56 -5.87
C GLN A 121 24.28 13.27 -5.26
N ALA A 122 24.73 12.92 -4.05
CA ALA A 122 25.87 13.58 -3.40
C ALA A 122 27.19 12.76 -3.33
N LEU A 123 27.15 11.42 -3.34
CA LEU A 123 28.35 10.58 -3.09
C LEU A 123 28.88 9.86 -4.35
N HIS A 124 28.01 9.47 -5.28
CA HIS A 124 28.40 8.65 -6.42
C HIS A 124 29.44 9.32 -7.34
N TRP A 125 29.31 10.64 -7.56
CA TRP A 125 30.23 11.38 -8.44
C TRP A 125 31.69 11.38 -7.94
N LYS A 126 31.90 11.17 -6.63
CA LYS A 126 33.21 11.27 -5.99
C LYS A 126 33.92 9.92 -5.82
N THR A 127 33.18 8.85 -5.54
CA THR A 127 33.79 7.57 -5.14
C THR A 127 33.60 6.42 -6.12
N LYS A 128 32.66 6.52 -7.09
CA LYS A 128 32.35 5.46 -8.09
C LYS A 128 31.99 4.07 -7.55
N GLU A 129 31.97 3.84 -6.25
CA GLU A 129 31.58 2.56 -5.66
C GLU A 129 30.06 2.51 -5.49
N GLY A 130 29.43 1.54 -6.18
CA GLY A 130 28.00 1.30 -6.15
C GLY A 130 27.60 0.15 -5.22
N LEU A 131 26.30 0.05 -4.98
CA LEU A 131 25.70 -0.98 -4.13
C LEU A 131 25.92 -2.39 -4.71
N VAL A 132 26.88 -3.14 -4.17
CA VAL A 132 27.00 -4.59 -4.39
C VAL A 132 26.57 -5.27 -3.10
N ARG A 133 25.52 -6.09 -3.15
CA ARG A 133 25.20 -7.03 -2.07
C ARG A 133 26.30 -8.11 -2.08
N MET A 134 27.10 -8.22 -1.02
CA MET A 134 27.95 -9.40 -0.78
C MET A 134 27.18 -10.45 -0.02
#